data_AF-A0A5R9Q2B6-F1
#
_entry.id   AF-A0A5R9Q2B6-F1
#
_cell.length_a   1.000
_cell.length_b   1.000
_cell.length_c   1.000
_cell.angle_alpha   90.00
_cell.angle_beta   90.00
_cell.angle_gamma   90.00
#
_symmetry.space_group_name_H-M   'P 1'
#
loop_
_entity.id
_entity.type
_entity.pdbx_description
1 polymer ?
#
loop_
_entity_poly.entity_id
_entity_poly.type
_entity_poly.pdbx_seq_one_letter_code
_entity_poly.pdbx_strand_id
1 'polypeptide(L)'
;MGNLFLKEKENWWVWLLWSAIGAALSFYSSFVTEQVQYHFFPASFLLLVLTWWMNYSKRYEFSRAFKVLLFVGSISFAPLLYTQNYTLDELTKLFVDSAFVLISLTCVSLMGAFIAKRPKQYY
;
A
#
# COMPACT_ATOMS: atom_id res chain seq x y z
N MET A 1 6.68 16.00 26.87
CA MET A 1 5.63 14.96 26.73
C MET A 1 4.24 15.54 26.36
N GLY A 2 4.14 16.72 25.73
CA GLY A 2 2.85 17.39 25.45
C GLY A 2 2.24 17.19 24.05
N ASN A 3 2.97 16.58 23.10
CA ASN A 3 2.50 16.42 21.70
C ASN A 3 2.12 14.98 21.31
N LEU A 4 2.13 14.03 22.25
CA LEU A 4 1.75 12.63 21.97
C LEU A 4 0.23 12.43 21.75
N PHE A 5 -0.58 13.44 22.11
CA PHE A 5 -2.04 13.38 22.08
C PHE A 5 -2.70 14.32 21.06
N LEU A 6 -1.92 15.18 20.38
CA LEU A 6 -2.48 15.96 19.29
C LEU A 6 -2.73 15.01 18.11
N LYS A 7 -4.00 14.71 17.84
CA LYS A 7 -4.47 14.10 16.60
C LYS A 7 -4.08 15.03 15.46
N GLU A 8 -2.88 14.84 14.91
CA GLU A 8 -2.42 15.55 13.72
C GLU A 8 -3.45 15.35 12.60
N LYS A 9 -3.83 16.46 11.98
CA LYS A 9 -4.78 16.45 10.86
C LYS A 9 -4.14 15.66 9.73
N GLU A 10 -4.86 14.66 9.22
CA GLU A 10 -4.35 13.79 8.15
C GLU A 10 -3.97 14.63 6.93
N ASN A 11 -2.67 14.65 6.60
CA ASN A 11 -2.21 15.27 5.37
C ASN A 11 -2.26 14.25 4.23
N TRP A 12 -3.43 14.17 3.58
CA TRP A 12 -3.66 13.26 2.45
C TRP A 12 -2.70 13.47 1.28
N TRP A 13 -2.13 14.67 1.14
CA TRP A 13 -1.10 14.95 0.13
C TRP A 13 0.18 14.15 0.35
N VAL A 14 0.58 13.93 1.60
CA VAL A 14 1.78 13.14 1.91
C VAL A 14 1.58 11.68 1.47
N TRP A 15 0.40 11.13 1.73
CA TRP A 15 0.06 9.77 1.32
C TRP A 15 -0.04 9.62 -0.19
N LEU A 16 -0.53 10.65 -0.88
CA LEU A 16 -0.56 10.70 -2.34
C LEU A 16 0.86 10.77 -2.93
N LEU A 17 1.77 11.54 -2.34
CA LEU A 17 3.18 11.56 -2.77
C LEU A 17 3.85 10.19 -2.59
N TRP A 18 3.63 9.54 -1.45
CA TRP A 18 4.13 8.18 -1.23
C TRP A 18 3.57 7.18 -2.22
N SER A 19 2.28 7.29 -2.56
CA SER A 19 1.66 6.40 -3.53
C SER A 19 2.15 6.65 -4.96
N ALA A 20 2.40 7.91 -5.33
CA ALA A 20 3.02 8.26 -6.61
C ALA A 20 4.44 7.71 -6.73
N ILE A 21 5.25 7.78 -5.66
CA ILE A 21 6.58 7.16 -5.60
C ILE A 21 6.49 5.65 -5.79
N GLY A 22 5.56 5.00 -5.09
CA GLY A 22 5.34 3.56 -5.23
C GLY A 22 4.94 3.16 -6.64
N ALA A 23 4.00 3.89 -7.26
CA ALA A 23 3.57 3.65 -8.62
C ALA A 23 4.72 3.85 -9.63
N ALA A 24 5.52 4.91 -9.48
CA ALA A 24 6.67 5.17 -10.34
C ALA A 24 7.72 4.06 -10.24
N LEU A 25 7.99 3.55 -9.04
CA LEU A 25 8.92 2.43 -8.84
C LEU A 25 8.40 1.12 -9.41
N SER A 26 7.12 0.81 -9.22
CA SER A 26 6.47 -0.36 -9.82
C SER A 26 6.52 -0.30 -11.34
N PHE A 27 6.20 0.86 -11.93
CA PHE A 27 6.26 1.07 -13.37
C PHE A 27 7.69 1.00 -13.91
N TYR A 28 8.66 1.59 -13.21
CA TYR A 28 10.07 1.46 -13.59
C TYR A 28 10.53 -0.01 -13.59
N SER A 29 10.14 -0.78 -12.57
CA SER A 29 10.48 -2.20 -12.50
C SER A 29 9.93 -3.01 -13.67
N SER A 30 8.79 -2.62 -14.25
CA SER A 30 8.22 -3.28 -15.42
C SER A 30 8.96 -3.00 -16.72
N PHE A 31 9.73 -1.91 -16.82
CA PHE A 31 10.62 -1.71 -17.96
C PHE A 31 11.93 -2.49 -17.84
N VAL A 32 12.41 -2.67 -16.61
CA VAL A 32 13.73 -3.27 -16.35
C VAL A 32 13.68 -4.79 -16.35
N THR A 33 12.54 -5.38 -15.97
CA THR A 33 12.41 -6.82 -15.80
C THR A 33 11.21 -7.36 -16.59
N GLU A 34 11.38 -8.52 -17.22
CA GLU A 34 10.26 -9.22 -17.89
C GLU A 34 9.48 -10.13 -16.92
N GLN A 35 10.04 -10.41 -15.73
CA GLN A 35 9.41 -11.30 -14.77
C GLN A 35 8.39 -10.56 -13.91
N VAL A 36 7.12 -10.94 -14.07
CA VAL A 36 5.96 -10.32 -13.40
C VAL A 36 6.09 -10.29 -11.87
N GLN A 37 6.75 -11.30 -11.29
CA GLN A 37 6.98 -11.39 -9.85
C GLN A 37 7.77 -10.20 -9.30
N TYR A 38 8.70 -9.65 -10.09
CA TYR A 38 9.55 -8.57 -9.61
C TYR A 38 8.81 -7.25 -9.45
N HIS A 39 7.70 -7.07 -10.15
CA HIS A 39 6.95 -5.82 -10.11
C HIS A 39 6.20 -5.61 -8.78
N PHE A 40 5.98 -6.68 -8.00
CA PHE A 40 5.32 -6.59 -6.70
C PHE A 40 6.26 -6.13 -5.58
N PHE A 41 7.57 -6.31 -5.72
CA PHE A 41 8.54 -5.93 -4.68
C PHE A 41 8.53 -4.44 -4.33
N PRO A 42 8.57 -3.47 -5.27
CA PRO A 42 8.65 -2.06 -4.92
C PRO A 42 7.44 -1.59 -4.10
N ALA A 43 6.22 -1.94 -4.53
CA ALA A 43 5.00 -1.59 -3.80
C ALA A 43 4.92 -2.29 -2.42
N SER A 44 5.32 -3.57 -2.35
CA SER A 44 5.35 -4.31 -1.07
C SER A 44 6.39 -3.74 -0.10
N PHE A 45 7.58 -3.39 -0.59
CA PHE A 45 8.64 -2.77 0.19
C PHE A 45 8.21 -1.41 0.74
N LEU A 46 7.55 -0.60 -0.09
CA LEU A 46 7.01 0.69 0.36
C LEU A 46 5.98 0.52 1.47
N LEU A 47 5.06 -0.45 1.33
CA LEU A 47 4.08 -0.74 2.39
C LEU A 47 4.74 -1.20 3.69
N LEU A 48 5.82 -1.97 3.62
CA LEU A 48 6.59 -2.37 4.81
C LEU A 48 7.25 -1.16 5.48
N VAL A 49 7.88 -0.27 4.70
CA VAL A 49 8.49 0.96 5.22
C VAL A 49 7.44 1.86 5.89
N LEU A 50 6.27 2.02 5.26
CA LEU A 50 5.18 2.80 5.84
C LEU A 50 4.62 2.16 7.11
N THR A 51 4.43 0.84 7.11
CA THR A 51 3.98 0.09 8.29
C THR A 51 4.96 0.26 9.44
N TRP A 52 6.25 0.14 9.16
CA TRP A 52 7.32 0.35 10.13
C TRP A 52 7.32 1.77 10.69
N TRP A 53 7.19 2.77 9.81
CA TRP A 53 7.13 4.18 10.20
C TRP A 53 5.90 4.49 11.06
N MET A 54 4.74 3.94 10.70
CA MET A 54 3.51 4.08 11.51
C MET A 54 3.67 3.43 12.88
N ASN A 55 4.25 2.22 12.95
CA ASN A 55 4.55 1.54 14.21
C ASN A 55 5.50 2.35 15.10
N TYR A 56 6.58 2.89 14.53
CA TYR A 56 7.55 3.72 15.25
C TYR A 56 6.90 4.99 15.82
N SER A 57 6.04 5.65 15.05
CA SER A 57 5.37 6.87 15.50
C SER A 57 4.41 6.64 16.67
N LYS A 58 3.85 5.43 16.81
CA LYS A 58 2.81 5.06 17.79
C LYS A 58 1.58 5.98 17.83
N ARG A 59 1.32 6.73 16.75
CA ARG A 59 0.24 7.72 16.65
C ARG A 59 -1.05 7.19 16.02
N TYR A 60 -0.96 6.09 15.28
CA TYR A 60 -2.06 5.63 14.42
C TYR A 60 -3.01 4.67 15.13
N GLU A 61 -4.31 4.93 14.97
CA GLU A 61 -5.38 3.96 15.28
C GLU A 61 -5.47 2.93 14.14
N PHE A 62 -5.92 1.70 14.44
CA PHE A 62 -6.03 0.61 13.46
C PHE A 62 -6.76 1.03 12.18
N SER A 63 -7.94 1.64 12.30
CA SER A 63 -8.74 2.06 11.15
C SER A 63 -8.01 3.09 10.29
N ARG A 64 -7.23 3.99 10.90
CA ARG A 64 -6.45 5.00 10.18
C ARG A 64 -5.28 4.37 9.44
N ALA A 65 -4.50 3.53 10.11
CA ALA A 65 -3.39 2.81 9.49
C ALA A 65 -3.88 1.96 8.32
N PHE A 66 -4.98 1.23 8.50
CA PHE A 66 -5.59 0.42 7.45
C PHE A 66 -6.00 1.26 6.23
N LYS A 67 -6.73 2.37 6.45
CA LYS A 67 -7.18 3.26 5.36
C LYS A 67 -6.00 3.81 4.56
N VAL A 68 -4.94 4.24 5.24
CA VAL A 68 -3.75 4.79 4.57
C VAL A 68 -2.99 3.71 3.80
N LEU A 69 -2.73 2.55 4.42
CA LEU A 69 -2.02 1.45 3.76
C LEU A 69 -2.78 0.94 2.53
N LEU A 70 -4.11 0.84 2.62
CA LEU A 70 -4.95 0.43 1.50
C LEU A 70 -4.92 1.48 0.38
N PHE A 71 -5.04 2.77 0.72
CA PHE A 71 -4.98 3.86 -0.25
C PHE A 71 -3.62 3.95 -0.97
N VAL A 72 -2.52 3.87 -0.23
CA VAL A 72 -1.18 3.94 -0.82
C VAL A 72 -0.91 2.69 -1.65
N GLY A 73 -1.27 1.51 -1.15
CA GLY A 73 -1.06 0.26 -1.85
C GLY A 73 -1.87 0.17 -3.14
N SER A 74 -3.14 0.58 -3.15
CA SER A 74 -3.98 0.48 -4.36
C SER A 74 -3.41 1.28 -5.52
N ILE A 75 -2.93 2.50 -5.26
CA ILE A 75 -2.29 3.34 -6.27
C ILE A 75 -0.92 2.77 -6.66
N SER A 76 -0.13 2.27 -5.70
CA SER A 76 1.21 1.73 -5.97
C SER A 76 1.19 0.44 -6.80
N PHE A 77 0.13 -0.37 -6.67
CA PHE A 77 -0.08 -1.60 -7.43
C PHE A 77 -0.83 -1.38 -8.77
N ALA A 78 -1.46 -0.22 -8.98
CA ALA A 78 -2.22 0.07 -10.21
C ALA A 78 -1.41 -0.12 -11.51
N PRO A 79 -0.11 0.27 -11.59
CA PRO A 79 0.69 0.06 -12.80
C PRO A 79 0.79 -1.41 -13.24
N LEU A 80 0.70 -2.37 -12.30
CA LEU A 80 0.78 -3.80 -12.60
C LEU A 80 -0.36 -4.32 -13.47
N LEU A 81 -1.53 -3.70 -13.32
CA LEU A 81 -2.70 -4.05 -14.12
C LEU A 81 -2.59 -3.49 -15.54
N TYR A 82 -1.82 -2.41 -15.73
CA TYR A 82 -1.66 -1.74 -17.01
C TYR A 82 -0.55 -2.37 -17.88
N THR A 83 0.46 -2.97 -17.25
CA THR A 83 1.58 -3.60 -17.97
C THR A 83 1.20 -4.90 -18.67
N GLN A 84 0.04 -5.48 -18.36
CA GLN A 84 -0.46 -6.67 -19.02
C GLN A 84 -1.40 -6.27 -20.17
N ASN A 85 -0.96 -6.53 -21.40
CA ASN A 85 -1.78 -6.37 -22.60
C ASN A 85 -2.82 -7.50 -22.66
N TYR A 86 -3.89 -7.40 -21.88
CA TYR A 86 -5.02 -8.33 -21.99
C TYR A 86 -5.76 -8.08 -23.30
N THR A 87 -6.00 -9.15 -24.05
CA THR A 87 -6.94 -9.11 -25.18
C THR A 87 -8.38 -9.06 -24.67
N LEU A 88 -9.33 -8.57 -25.46
CA LEU A 88 -10.75 -8.48 -25.05
C LEU A 88 -11.36 -9.86 -24.73
N ASP A 89 -10.78 -10.94 -25.26
CA ASP A 89 -11.21 -12.31 -24.99
C ASP A 89 -10.73 -12.83 -23.63
N GLU A 90 -9.77 -12.15 -22.99
CA GLU A 90 -9.17 -12.53 -21.70
C GLU A 90 -9.65 -11.66 -20.52
N LEU A 91 -10.76 -10.94 -20.68
CA LEU A 91 -11.31 -10.09 -19.61
C LEU A 91 -11.58 -10.87 -18.31
N THR A 92 -11.98 -12.14 -18.40
CA THR A 92 -12.17 -12.99 -17.22
C THR A 92 -10.88 -13.17 -16.42
N LYS A 93 -9.74 -13.29 -17.09
CA LYS A 93 -8.41 -13.40 -16.48
C LYS A 93 -8.01 -12.09 -15.79
N LEU A 94 -8.26 -10.94 -16.43
CA LEU A 94 -8.09 -9.63 -15.82
C LEU A 94 -8.90 -9.48 -14.51
N PHE A 95 -10.18 -9.91 -14.52
CA PHE A 95 -11.02 -9.84 -13.32
C PHE A 95 -10.50 -10.74 -12.19
N VAL A 96 -10.03 -11.95 -12.51
CA VAL A 96 -9.45 -12.86 -11.51
C VAL A 96 -8.14 -12.31 -10.95
N ASP A 97 -7.24 -11.83 -11.81
CA ASP A 97 -5.94 -11.28 -11.42
C ASP A 97 -6.11 -10.02 -10.57
N SER A 98 -6.98 -9.10 -10.99
CA SER A 98 -7.29 -7.89 -10.22
C SER A 98 -7.97 -8.21 -8.88
N ALA A 99 -8.89 -9.18 -8.83
CA ALA A 99 -9.49 -9.63 -7.58
C ALA A 99 -8.44 -10.22 -6.63
N PHE A 100 -7.50 -11.02 -7.14
CA PHE A 100 -6.41 -11.58 -6.36
C PHE A 100 -5.48 -10.50 -5.80
N VAL A 101 -5.13 -9.49 -6.62
CA VAL A 101 -4.34 -8.33 -6.17
C VAL A 101 -5.08 -7.54 -5.09
N LEU A 102 -6.38 -7.30 -5.25
CA LEU A 102 -7.18 -6.60 -4.25
C LEU A 102 -7.27 -7.38 -2.93
N ILE A 103 -7.53 -8.69 -2.98
CA ILE A 103 -7.60 -9.53 -1.78
C ILE A 103 -6.25 -9.55 -1.06
N SER A 104 -5.15 -9.80 -1.79
CA SER A 104 -3.81 -9.81 -1.20
C SER A 104 -3.44 -8.45 -0.58
N LEU A 105 -3.73 -7.34 -1.27
CA LEU A 105 -3.55 -5.99 -0.74
C LEU A 105 -4.35 -5.75 0.55
N THR A 106 -5.61 -6.19 0.59
CA THR A 106 -6.43 -6.06 1.81
C THR A 106 -5.86 -6.87 2.96
N CYS A 107 -5.39 -8.10 2.73
CA CYS A 107 -4.75 -8.92 3.75
C CYS A 107 -3.46 -8.27 4.28
N VAL A 108 -2.60 -7.79 3.39
CA VAL A 108 -1.33 -7.14 3.78
C VAL A 108 -1.57 -5.84 4.53
N SER A 109 -2.54 -5.02 4.09
CA SER A 109 -2.90 -3.78 4.79
C SER A 109 -3.55 -4.05 6.15
N LEU A 110 -4.34 -5.12 6.30
CA LEU A 110 -4.85 -5.57 7.61
C LEU A 110 -3.70 -5.95 8.54
N MET A 111 -2.78 -6.80 8.08
CA MET A 111 -1.59 -7.21 8.86
C MET A 111 -0.75 -6.00 9.24
N GLY A 112 -0.49 -5.09 8.30
CA GLY A 112 0.25 -3.85 8.55
C GLY A 112 -0.46 -2.94 9.56
N ALA A 113 -1.79 -2.82 9.47
CA ALA A 113 -2.56 -2.05 10.44
C ALA A 113 -2.54 -2.66 11.84
N PHE A 114 -2.49 -4.00 11.98
CA PHE A 114 -2.30 -4.66 13.28
C PHE A 114 -0.93 -4.35 13.87
N ILE A 115 0.13 -4.33 13.07
CA ILE A 115 1.50 -4.00 13.50
C ILE A 115 1.62 -2.52 13.86
N ALA A 116 0.99 -1.64 13.07
CA ALA A 116 1.04 -0.20 13.26
C ALA A 116 0.15 0.32 14.41
N LYS A 117 -0.80 -0.50 14.88
CA LYS A 117 -1.75 -0.11 15.91
C LYS A 117 -1.03 0.21 17.22
N ARG A 118 -1.29 1.40 17.77
CA ARG A 118 -0.80 1.80 19.10
C ARG A 118 -1.25 0.81 20.20
N PRO A 119 -0.38 0.45 21.17
CA PRO A 119 -0.78 -0.42 22.27
C PRO A 119 -1.76 0.28 23.22
N LYS A 120 -2.62 -0.52 23.88
CA LYS A 120 -3.74 -0.03 24.72
C LYS A 120 -3.30 0.88 25.88
N GLN A 121 -2.03 0.84 26.28
CA GLN A 121 -1.48 1.63 27.39
C GLN A 121 -1.37 3.15 27.10
N TYR A 122 -1.56 3.59 25.86
CA TYR A 122 -1.54 5.00 25.46
C TYR A 122 -2.94 5.55 25.07
N TYR A 123 -4.01 4.90 25.56
CA TYR A 123 -5.39 5.37 25.40
C TYR A 123 -5.81 6.34 26.49
#